data_AF-A0A522QZN7-F1
#
_entry.id   AF-A0A522QZN7-F1
#
_cell.length_a   1.000
_cell.length_b   1.000
_cell.length_c   1.000
_cell.angle_alpha   90.00
_cell.angle_beta   90.00
_cell.angle_gamma   90.00
#
_symmetry.space_group_name_H-M   'P 1'
#
loop_
_entity.id
_entity.type
_entity.pdbx_description
1 polymer ?
#
loop_
_entity_poly.entity_id
_entity_poly.type
_entity_poly.pdbx_seq_one_letter_code
_entity_poly.pdbx_strand_id
1 'polypeptide(L)'
;SIAEYIYARGCATGKRVQCFGGAKNHMIIMPDADMDQAVDALIGSGYGAAGERCMAVSVAVPVGKATADKLVEKLIPRVESLKIGPSTDPSADFGPLVTKQALERVKGYVDLGIKEGAKLVVDGRGFKMQGYENGFYMGGCLFDDVTADMRIYKEEIFGPVLSVVRAHDYEEALRLPSEHEYGNGVAIFTRDGDAAREFASRVNVGMVGINVPIPVPVSYYTFGGWKRSGFGDLNQYGPDSIRFYTKTKTVMARWPSGVKEGAEFAFPTS
;
A
#
# COMPACT_ATOMS: atom_id res chain seq x y z
N SER A 1 -5.58 2.07 -15.28
CA SER A 1 -4.57 2.93 -14.59
C SER A 1 -3.36 3.15 -15.49
N ILE A 2 -2.38 4.00 -15.14
CA ILE A 2 -1.15 4.17 -15.94
C ILE A 2 -0.32 2.87 -15.98
N ALA A 3 -0.23 2.15 -14.87
CA ALA A 3 0.45 0.85 -14.78
C ALA A 3 -0.13 -0.16 -15.80
N GLU A 4 -1.46 -0.27 -15.85
CA GLU A 4 -2.17 -1.13 -16.80
C GLU A 4 -1.92 -0.72 -18.26
N TYR A 5 -1.94 0.58 -18.56
CA TYR A 5 -1.64 1.09 -19.90
C TYR A 5 -0.21 0.74 -20.35
N ILE A 6 0.78 0.94 -19.48
CA ILE A 6 2.19 0.60 -19.77
C ILE A 6 2.34 -0.91 -19.96
N TYR A 7 1.74 -1.70 -19.07
CA TYR A 7 1.77 -3.15 -19.15
C TYR A 7 1.20 -3.65 -20.48
N ALA A 8 -0.04 -3.26 -20.80
CA ALA A 8 -0.73 -3.68 -22.02
C ALA A 8 0.05 -3.27 -23.28
N ARG A 9 0.48 -2.00 -23.37
CA ARG A 9 1.21 -1.49 -24.53
C ARG A 9 2.60 -2.12 -24.67
N GLY A 10 3.31 -2.29 -23.56
CA GLY A 10 4.64 -2.90 -23.58
C GLY A 10 4.60 -4.36 -24.02
N CYS A 11 3.66 -5.15 -23.48
CA CYS A 11 3.43 -6.54 -23.89
C CYS A 11 3.00 -6.64 -25.36
N ALA A 12 2.13 -5.75 -25.85
CA ALA A 12 1.73 -5.70 -27.26
C ALA A 12 2.91 -5.47 -28.23
N THR A 13 4.04 -4.97 -27.73
CA THR A 13 5.28 -4.78 -28.53
C THR A 13 6.34 -5.87 -28.28
N GLY A 14 5.95 -7.00 -27.67
CA GLY A 14 6.82 -8.15 -27.41
C GLY A 14 7.83 -7.98 -26.28
N LYS A 15 7.68 -6.93 -25.45
CA LYS A 15 8.57 -6.70 -24.29
C LYS A 15 8.07 -7.46 -23.08
N ARG A 16 9.00 -7.90 -22.23
CA ARG A 16 8.69 -8.27 -20.84
C ARG A 16 8.44 -6.99 -20.05
N VAL A 17 7.36 -6.94 -19.28
CA VAL A 17 6.95 -5.76 -18.51
C VAL A 17 6.52 -6.18 -17.12
N GLN A 18 6.93 -5.41 -16.12
CA GLN A 18 6.38 -5.45 -14.77
C GLN A 18 5.95 -4.02 -14.40
N CYS A 19 4.75 -3.84 -13.86
CA CYS A 19 4.20 -2.53 -13.51
C CYS A 19 3.48 -2.61 -12.17
N PHE A 20 3.75 -1.64 -11.29
CA PHE A 20 3.16 -1.56 -9.95
C PHE A 20 2.25 -0.33 -9.89
N GLY A 21 1.04 -0.53 -9.36
CA GLY A 21 -0.07 0.42 -9.42
C GLY A 21 -0.40 1.09 -8.09
N GLY A 22 -1.63 1.58 -8.01
CA GLY A 22 -2.16 2.25 -6.82
C GLY A 22 -2.54 1.29 -5.69
N ALA A 23 -2.94 1.87 -4.58
CA ALA A 23 -3.28 1.14 -3.37
C ALA A 23 -4.47 1.73 -2.60
N LYS A 24 -5.04 0.88 -1.74
CA LYS A 24 -5.97 1.29 -0.69
C LYS A 24 -5.78 0.32 0.48
N ASN A 25 -4.73 0.55 1.27
CA ASN A 25 -4.32 -0.43 2.27
C ASN A 25 -5.22 -0.33 3.51
N HIS A 26 -5.71 -1.48 3.95
CA HIS A 26 -6.52 -1.64 5.14
C HIS A 26 -5.66 -2.09 6.32
N MET A 27 -6.01 -1.62 7.51
CA MET A 27 -5.48 -2.12 8.76
C MET A 27 -6.64 -2.61 9.62
N ILE A 28 -6.70 -3.91 9.85
CA ILE A 28 -7.71 -4.55 10.68
C ILE A 28 -7.28 -4.44 12.14
N ILE A 29 -8.19 -4.00 13.01
CA ILE A 29 -7.94 -3.88 14.45
C ILE A 29 -8.92 -4.80 15.16
N MET A 30 -8.41 -5.95 15.63
CA MET A 30 -9.21 -6.92 16.37
C MET A 30 -9.50 -6.41 17.81
N PRO A 31 -10.57 -6.91 18.47
CA PRO A 31 -10.93 -6.45 19.82
C PRO A 31 -9.85 -6.70 20.88
N ASP A 32 -8.96 -7.67 20.65
CA ASP A 32 -7.86 -8.05 21.53
C ASP A 32 -6.54 -7.32 21.21
N ALA A 33 -6.53 -6.46 20.18
CA ALA A 33 -5.36 -5.69 19.79
C ALA A 33 -4.89 -4.75 20.91
N ASP A 34 -3.58 -4.50 20.93
CA ASP A 34 -3.05 -3.37 21.69
C ASP A 34 -3.49 -2.06 21.01
N MET A 35 -4.50 -1.41 21.60
CA MET A 35 -5.12 -0.23 21.01
C MET A 35 -4.16 0.96 20.93
N ASP A 36 -3.25 1.13 21.89
CA ASP A 36 -2.33 2.25 21.88
C ASP A 36 -1.28 2.08 20.78
N GLN A 37 -0.77 0.86 20.61
CA GLN A 37 0.13 0.53 19.49
C GLN A 37 -0.57 0.66 18.13
N ALA A 38 -1.83 0.22 18.02
CA ALA A 38 -2.60 0.36 16.79
C ALA A 38 -2.82 1.83 16.40
N VAL A 39 -3.12 2.70 17.38
CA VAL A 39 -3.26 4.15 17.17
C VAL A 39 -1.94 4.77 16.73
N ASP A 40 -0.82 4.48 17.42
CA ASP A 40 0.50 4.97 17.03
C ASP A 40 0.88 4.54 15.61
N ALA A 41 0.61 3.27 15.28
CA ALA A 41 0.83 2.71 13.97
C ALA A 41 -0.01 3.39 12.88
N LEU A 42 -1.29 3.65 13.13
CA LEU A 42 -2.18 4.36 12.19
C LEU A 42 -1.75 5.80 11.97
N ILE A 43 -1.27 6.49 13.00
CA ILE A 43 -0.77 7.85 12.87
C ILE A 43 0.44 7.90 11.93
N GLY A 44 1.44 7.06 12.19
CA GLY A 44 2.65 7.02 11.35
C GLY A 44 2.39 6.52 9.92
N SER A 45 1.49 5.55 9.75
CA SER A 45 1.22 4.94 8.45
C SER A 45 0.17 5.65 7.61
N GLY A 46 -0.77 6.37 8.22
CA GLY A 46 -1.80 7.13 7.51
C GLY A 46 -1.36 8.56 7.14
N TYR A 47 -0.58 9.21 8.00
CA TYR A 47 -0.23 10.64 7.82
C TYR A 47 1.25 10.86 7.48
N GLY A 48 2.13 9.87 7.71
CA GLY A 48 3.53 9.97 7.34
C GLY A 48 3.73 10.28 5.86
N ALA A 49 4.62 11.23 5.55
CA ALA A 49 4.78 11.80 4.20
C ALA A 49 3.45 12.30 3.60
N ALA A 50 2.60 12.93 4.42
CA ALA A 50 1.29 13.43 4.03
C ALA A 50 0.38 12.37 3.39
N GLY A 51 0.57 11.08 3.71
CA GLY A 51 -0.18 9.99 3.10
C GLY A 51 0.15 9.72 1.61
N GLU A 52 1.18 10.37 1.06
CA GLU A 52 1.65 10.19 -0.33
C GLU A 52 2.54 8.94 -0.46
N ARG A 53 2.04 7.78 -0.01
CA ARG A 53 2.73 6.48 -0.07
C ARG A 53 1.77 5.41 -0.59
N CYS A 54 2.23 4.59 -1.53
CA CYS A 54 1.49 3.40 -1.97
C CYS A 54 1.29 2.36 -0.86
N MET A 55 2.05 2.46 0.23
CA MET A 55 1.92 1.63 1.43
C MET A 55 1.32 2.38 2.63
N ALA A 56 0.77 3.59 2.42
CA ALA A 56 0.03 4.28 3.47
C ALA A 56 -1.22 3.47 3.84
N VAL A 57 -1.51 3.37 5.14
CA VAL A 57 -2.79 2.83 5.60
C VAL A 57 -3.82 3.94 5.43
N SER A 58 -4.78 3.71 4.55
CA SER A 58 -5.83 4.70 4.24
C SER A 58 -7.20 4.30 4.77
N VAL A 59 -7.34 3.06 5.21
CA VAL A 59 -8.57 2.53 5.81
C VAL A 59 -8.25 1.78 7.10
N ALA A 60 -8.75 2.26 8.24
CA ALA A 60 -8.78 1.52 9.49
C ALA A 60 -10.08 0.72 9.58
N VAL A 61 -9.99 -0.56 9.91
CA VAL A 61 -11.13 -1.47 10.02
C VAL A 61 -11.18 -2.06 11.43
N PRO A 62 -11.65 -1.30 12.43
CA PRO A 62 -11.91 -1.85 13.75
C PRO A 62 -13.05 -2.86 13.71
N VAL A 63 -12.86 -4.01 14.37
CA VAL A 63 -13.85 -5.08 14.47
C VAL A 63 -14.66 -4.94 15.74
N GLY A 64 -15.97 -4.78 15.58
CA GLY A 64 -16.92 -4.58 16.67
C GLY A 64 -17.01 -3.13 17.15
N LYS A 65 -18.20 -2.74 17.60
CA LYS A 65 -18.55 -1.36 17.98
C LYS A 65 -17.62 -0.78 19.05
N ALA A 66 -17.31 -1.55 20.10
CA ALA A 66 -16.47 -1.08 21.21
C ALA A 66 -15.04 -0.77 20.77
N THR A 67 -14.46 -1.60 19.91
CA THR A 67 -13.14 -1.40 19.33
C THR A 67 -13.11 -0.13 18.47
N ALA A 68 -14.14 0.06 17.65
CA ALA A 68 -14.27 1.21 16.78
C ALA A 68 -14.43 2.54 17.54
N ASP A 69 -15.33 2.58 18.53
CA ASP A 69 -15.54 3.77 19.36
C ASP A 69 -14.23 4.17 20.07
N LYS A 70 -13.55 3.20 20.70
CA LYS A 70 -12.27 3.43 21.40
C LYS A 70 -11.15 3.87 20.45
N LEU A 71 -11.10 3.32 19.24
CA LEU A 71 -10.11 3.68 18.24
C LEU A 71 -10.29 5.14 17.79
N VAL A 72 -11.51 5.52 17.42
CA VAL A 72 -11.83 6.87 16.95
C VAL A 72 -11.57 7.90 18.05
N GLU A 73 -12.02 7.63 19.28
CA GLU A 73 -11.76 8.49 20.44
C GLU A 73 -10.25 8.79 20.64
N LYS A 74 -9.40 7.77 20.47
CA LYS A 74 -7.94 7.92 20.61
C LYS A 74 -7.27 8.56 19.39
N LEU A 75 -7.80 8.36 18.18
CA LEU A 75 -7.24 8.93 16.96
C LEU A 75 -7.44 10.44 16.87
N ILE A 76 -8.63 10.95 17.23
CA ILE A 76 -8.97 12.38 17.11
C ILE A 76 -7.87 13.30 17.66
N PRO A 77 -7.49 13.24 18.96
CA PRO A 77 -6.50 14.16 19.51
C PRO A 77 -5.11 13.96 18.90
N ARG A 78 -4.80 12.74 18.44
CA ARG A 78 -3.51 12.43 17.81
C ARG A 78 -3.40 13.06 16.43
N VAL A 79 -4.46 13.00 15.63
CA VAL A 79 -4.53 13.64 14.31
C VAL A 79 -4.50 15.16 14.43
N GLU A 80 -5.24 15.73 15.39
CA GLU A 80 -5.25 17.17 15.66
C GLU A 80 -3.88 17.69 16.11
N SER A 81 -3.11 16.88 16.82
CA SER A 81 -1.77 17.25 17.34
C SER A 81 -0.63 17.15 16.32
N LEU A 82 -0.90 16.68 15.10
CA LEU A 82 0.14 16.49 14.07
C LEU A 82 0.82 17.82 13.72
N LYS A 83 2.15 17.82 13.79
CA LYS A 83 2.99 18.95 13.43
C LYS A 83 3.24 18.93 11.94
N ILE A 84 2.72 19.94 11.27
CA ILE A 84 2.89 20.11 9.83
C ILE A 84 3.94 21.18 9.64
N GLY A 85 4.88 21.00 8.72
CA GLY A 85 5.98 21.95 8.57
C GLY A 85 6.80 21.76 7.29
N PRO A 86 7.67 22.72 6.96
CA PRO A 86 8.64 22.56 5.87
C PRO A 86 9.65 21.48 6.24
N SER A 87 10.33 20.90 5.24
CA SER A 87 11.38 19.89 5.46
C SER A 87 12.58 20.39 6.27
N THR A 88 12.71 21.71 6.43
CA THR A 88 13.75 22.35 7.25
C THR A 88 13.39 22.39 8.74
N ASP A 89 12.14 22.11 9.12
CA ASP A 89 11.71 21.96 10.50
C ASP A 89 11.85 20.50 10.93
N PRO A 90 12.82 20.16 11.80
CA PRO A 90 13.03 18.78 12.25
C PRO A 90 11.93 18.29 13.20
N SER A 91 11.05 19.18 13.67
CA SER A 91 9.92 18.84 14.54
C SER A 91 8.64 18.51 13.78
N ALA A 92 8.62 18.69 12.45
CA ALA A 92 7.48 18.39 11.61
C ALA A 92 7.29 16.86 11.44
N ASP A 93 6.06 16.41 11.66
CA ASP A 93 5.64 15.03 11.41
C ASP A 93 5.46 14.76 9.90
N PHE A 94 4.95 15.73 9.15
CA PHE A 94 4.87 15.67 7.70
C PHE A 94 4.84 17.05 7.01
N GLY A 95 5.11 17.05 5.70
CA GLY A 95 5.24 18.24 4.88
C GLY A 95 4.03 18.55 3.98
N PRO A 96 4.19 19.44 2.99
CA PRO A 96 3.13 19.74 2.03
C PRO A 96 2.90 18.55 1.07
N LEU A 97 1.74 18.54 0.43
CA LEU A 97 1.49 17.68 -0.74
C LEU A 97 2.38 18.11 -1.92
N VAL A 98 2.59 17.21 -2.88
CA VAL A 98 3.55 17.43 -3.98
C VAL A 98 3.21 18.60 -4.91
N THR A 99 1.92 18.87 -5.15
CA THR A 99 1.47 19.92 -6.08
C THR A 99 0.17 20.56 -5.63
N LYS A 100 -0.14 21.75 -6.16
CA LYS A 100 -1.45 22.40 -5.99
C LYS A 100 -2.60 21.50 -6.47
N GLN A 101 -2.43 20.81 -7.60
CA GLN A 101 -3.44 19.89 -8.13
C GLN A 101 -3.69 18.72 -7.18
N ALA A 102 -2.65 18.19 -6.53
CA ALA A 102 -2.80 17.18 -5.50
C ALA A 102 -3.59 17.73 -4.29
N LEU A 103 -3.27 18.94 -3.82
CA LEU A 103 -4.02 19.60 -2.74
C LEU A 103 -5.51 19.76 -3.06
N GLU A 104 -5.84 20.30 -4.24
CA GLU A 104 -7.24 20.49 -4.63
C GLU A 104 -7.97 19.15 -4.80
N ARG A 105 -7.30 18.12 -5.35
CA ARG A 105 -7.86 16.78 -5.47
C ARG A 105 -8.17 16.16 -4.10
N VAL A 106 -7.24 16.26 -3.14
CA VAL A 106 -7.42 15.72 -1.79
C VAL A 106 -8.54 16.47 -1.07
N LYS A 107 -8.60 17.80 -1.14
CA LYS A 107 -9.72 18.59 -0.59
C LYS A 107 -11.05 18.17 -1.21
N GLY A 108 -11.08 17.96 -2.53
CA GLY A 108 -12.26 17.48 -3.24
C GLY A 108 -12.76 16.11 -2.74
N TYR A 109 -11.86 15.18 -2.39
CA TYR A 109 -12.24 13.91 -1.76
C TYR A 109 -12.83 14.11 -0.37
N VAL A 110 -12.29 15.02 0.44
CA VAL A 110 -12.86 15.32 1.77
C VAL A 110 -14.26 15.93 1.62
N ASP A 111 -14.45 16.86 0.68
CA ASP A 111 -15.78 17.41 0.38
C ASP A 111 -16.76 16.31 -0.07
N LEU A 112 -16.28 15.36 -0.88
CA LEU A 112 -17.07 14.24 -1.38
C LEU A 112 -17.47 13.28 -0.26
N GLY A 113 -16.55 12.93 0.64
CA GLY A 113 -16.84 12.06 1.79
C GLY A 113 -17.98 12.59 2.66
N ILE A 114 -17.97 13.90 2.95
CA ILE A 114 -19.06 14.56 3.68
C ILE A 114 -20.38 14.44 2.91
N LYS A 115 -20.36 14.68 1.59
CA LYS A 115 -21.56 14.60 0.74
C LYS A 115 -22.13 13.19 0.63
N GLU A 116 -21.26 12.17 0.67
CA GLU A 116 -21.65 10.76 0.64
C GLU A 116 -22.11 10.23 2.01
N GLY A 117 -22.02 11.05 3.07
CA GLY A 117 -22.58 10.76 4.39
C GLY A 117 -21.56 10.30 5.44
N ALA A 118 -20.27 10.29 5.11
CA ALA A 118 -19.23 10.00 6.10
C ALA A 118 -19.12 11.12 7.12
N LYS A 119 -18.78 10.76 8.37
CA LYS A 119 -18.61 11.71 9.46
C LYS A 119 -17.18 12.21 9.51
N LEU A 120 -16.94 13.46 9.11
CA LEU A 120 -15.61 14.08 9.26
C LEU A 120 -15.39 14.47 10.73
N VAL A 121 -14.61 13.67 11.47
CA VAL A 121 -14.35 13.89 12.91
C VAL A 121 -13.12 14.76 13.17
N VAL A 122 -12.20 14.85 12.21
CA VAL A 122 -11.11 15.85 12.22
C VAL A 122 -11.03 16.47 10.82
N ASP A 123 -11.15 17.79 10.74
CA ASP A 123 -11.15 18.53 9.47
C ASP A 123 -9.86 19.35 9.28
N GLY A 124 -8.95 18.80 8.49
CA GLY A 124 -7.68 19.44 8.15
C GLY A 124 -7.72 20.41 6.96
N ARG A 125 -8.86 20.59 6.27
CA ARG A 125 -8.92 21.38 5.02
C ARG A 125 -8.56 22.86 5.21
N GLY A 126 -8.83 23.39 6.40
CA GLY A 126 -8.62 24.79 6.76
C GLY A 126 -7.21 25.14 7.22
N PHE A 127 -6.31 24.16 7.34
CA PHE A 127 -4.95 24.39 7.82
C PHE A 127 -4.20 25.40 6.96
N LYS A 128 -3.51 26.35 7.61
CA LYS A 128 -2.65 27.34 6.96
C LYS A 128 -1.32 27.41 7.69
N MET A 129 -0.24 27.37 6.93
CA MET A 129 1.12 27.50 7.47
C MET A 129 1.58 28.95 7.39
N GLN A 130 1.86 29.58 8.53
CA GLN A 130 2.35 30.95 8.59
C GLN A 130 3.71 31.06 7.87
N GLY A 131 3.85 32.05 6.98
CA GLY A 131 5.05 32.25 6.16
C GLY A 131 5.18 31.29 4.97
N TYR A 132 4.24 30.36 4.80
CA TYR A 132 4.17 29.44 3.67
C TYR A 132 2.73 29.36 3.12
N GLU A 133 2.03 30.50 3.05
CA GLU A 133 0.62 30.57 2.66
C GLU A 133 0.36 30.08 1.22
N ASN A 134 1.39 30.13 0.36
CA ASN A 134 1.36 29.61 -1.00
C ASN A 134 1.80 28.14 -1.12
N GLY A 135 2.18 27.50 -0.01
CA GLY A 135 2.56 26.09 0.04
C GLY A 135 1.35 25.16 -0.06
N PHE A 136 1.59 23.91 -0.45
CA PHE A 136 0.53 22.93 -0.68
C PHE A 136 0.16 22.16 0.60
N TYR A 137 -0.01 22.89 1.70
CA TYR A 137 -0.24 22.31 3.01
C TYR A 137 -1.71 21.97 3.24
N MET A 138 -1.94 20.88 3.96
CA MET A 138 -3.25 20.43 4.42
C MET A 138 -3.10 19.72 5.76
N GLY A 139 -4.06 19.93 6.65
CA GLY A 139 -4.15 19.22 7.92
C GLY A 139 -4.52 17.74 7.74
N GLY A 140 -4.26 16.94 8.77
CA GLY A 140 -4.80 15.58 8.83
C GLY A 140 -6.32 15.60 8.84
N CYS A 141 -6.94 14.75 8.03
CA CYS A 141 -8.37 14.49 8.06
C CYS A 141 -8.64 13.07 8.56
N LEU A 142 -9.72 12.92 9.32
CA LEU A 142 -10.18 11.63 9.83
C LEU A 142 -11.68 11.51 9.59
N PHE A 143 -12.07 10.51 8.81
CA PHE A 143 -13.47 10.12 8.62
C PHE A 143 -13.82 8.93 9.50
N ASP A 144 -15.01 8.98 10.08
CA ASP A 144 -15.70 7.87 10.72
C ASP A 144 -16.97 7.51 9.94
N ASP A 145 -17.53 6.34 10.21
CA ASP A 145 -18.73 5.79 9.56
C ASP A 145 -18.62 5.74 8.03
N VAL A 146 -17.43 5.41 7.51
CA VAL A 146 -17.21 5.22 6.07
C VAL A 146 -17.75 3.85 5.65
N THR A 147 -18.44 3.80 4.51
CA THR A 147 -18.98 2.56 3.94
C THR A 147 -18.30 2.19 2.62
N ALA A 148 -18.40 0.91 2.23
CA ALA A 148 -17.69 0.38 1.07
C ALA A 148 -18.19 0.93 -0.30
N ASP A 149 -19.35 1.56 -0.33
CA ASP A 149 -19.94 2.19 -1.52
C ASP A 149 -19.44 3.62 -1.77
N MET A 150 -18.88 4.28 -0.75
CA MET A 150 -18.34 5.64 -0.86
C MET A 150 -17.09 5.70 -1.75
N ARG A 151 -16.92 6.80 -2.49
CA ARG A 151 -15.74 7.02 -3.32
C ARG A 151 -14.48 7.24 -2.50
N ILE A 152 -14.59 7.86 -1.32
CA ILE A 152 -13.47 7.98 -0.40
C ILE A 152 -12.95 6.63 0.12
N TYR A 153 -13.75 5.56 0.03
CA TYR A 153 -13.31 4.19 0.27
C TYR A 153 -12.72 3.56 -1.00
N LYS A 154 -13.43 3.63 -2.13
CA LYS A 154 -13.06 2.96 -3.39
C LYS A 154 -11.79 3.51 -4.03
N GLU A 155 -11.57 4.82 -3.95
CA GLU A 155 -10.52 5.52 -4.70
C GLU A 155 -9.31 5.85 -3.81
N GLU A 156 -8.13 5.85 -4.43
CA GLU A 156 -6.88 6.24 -3.77
C GLU A 156 -6.80 7.76 -3.64
N ILE A 157 -6.86 8.26 -2.40
CA ILE A 157 -6.81 9.69 -2.10
C ILE A 157 -5.38 10.21 -2.24
N PHE A 158 -4.37 9.47 -1.76
CA PHE A 158 -2.96 9.87 -1.81
C PHE A 158 -2.75 11.25 -1.16
N GLY A 159 -3.12 11.35 0.12
CA GLY A 159 -3.13 12.56 0.93
C GLY A 159 -3.40 12.22 2.41
N PRO A 160 -3.31 13.20 3.34
CA PRO A 160 -3.37 12.95 4.78
C PRO A 160 -4.82 12.73 5.26
N VAL A 161 -5.48 11.69 4.74
CA VAL A 161 -6.90 11.37 4.99
C VAL A 161 -7.03 9.89 5.36
N LEU A 162 -7.45 9.62 6.59
CA LEU A 162 -7.74 8.26 7.07
C LEU A 162 -9.26 8.04 7.14
N SER A 163 -9.72 6.90 6.62
CA SER A 163 -11.12 6.48 6.70
C SER A 163 -11.29 5.34 7.71
N VAL A 164 -12.26 5.43 8.61
CA VAL A 164 -12.62 4.34 9.53
C VAL A 164 -13.88 3.64 9.00
N VAL A 165 -13.75 2.35 8.72
CA VAL A 165 -14.84 1.46 8.28
C VAL A 165 -15.11 0.46 9.39
N ARG A 166 -16.28 0.54 10.02
CA ARG A 166 -16.61 -0.26 11.19
C ARG A 166 -17.11 -1.64 10.75
N ALA A 167 -16.31 -2.68 10.96
CA ALA A 167 -16.70 -4.06 10.65
C ALA A 167 -17.46 -4.68 11.84
N HIS A 168 -18.51 -5.44 11.55
CA HIS A 168 -19.28 -6.18 12.54
C HIS A 168 -18.46 -7.31 13.17
N ASP A 169 -17.77 -8.09 12.32
CA ASP A 169 -17.03 -9.28 12.71
C ASP A 169 -15.76 -9.47 11.87
N TYR A 170 -15.02 -10.53 12.20
CA TYR A 170 -13.78 -10.91 11.55
C TYR A 170 -13.95 -11.17 10.05
N GLU A 171 -15.03 -11.87 9.66
CA GLU A 171 -15.26 -12.27 8.26
C GLU A 171 -15.55 -11.05 7.38
N GLU A 172 -16.35 -10.10 7.89
CA GLU A 172 -16.53 -8.82 7.21
C GLU A 172 -15.21 -8.05 7.08
N ALA A 173 -14.41 -8.00 8.15
CA ALA A 173 -13.13 -7.30 8.16
C ALA A 173 -12.12 -7.91 7.16
N LEU A 174 -12.11 -9.22 6.98
CA LEU A 174 -11.32 -9.94 5.97
C LEU A 174 -11.82 -9.69 4.54
N ARG A 175 -13.14 -9.64 4.36
CA ARG A 175 -13.79 -9.43 3.07
C ARG A 175 -13.44 -8.07 2.47
N LEU A 176 -13.46 -7.00 3.27
CA LEU A 176 -13.20 -5.62 2.83
C LEU A 176 -11.91 -5.46 1.99
N PRO A 177 -10.70 -5.78 2.49
CA PRO A 177 -9.47 -5.69 1.70
C PRO A 177 -9.43 -6.72 0.55
N SER A 178 -10.04 -7.90 0.73
CA SER A 178 -10.00 -8.98 -0.27
C SER A 178 -10.82 -8.64 -1.51
N GLU A 179 -11.99 -8.02 -1.33
CA GLU A 179 -12.90 -7.59 -2.41
C GLU A 179 -12.57 -6.20 -2.96
N HIS A 180 -11.72 -5.42 -2.27
CA HIS A 180 -11.26 -4.14 -2.80
C HIS A 180 -10.53 -4.33 -4.14
N GLU A 181 -10.62 -3.34 -5.03
CA GLU A 181 -9.96 -3.40 -6.34
C GLU A 181 -8.42 -3.48 -6.25
N TYR A 182 -7.87 -2.84 -5.23
CA TYR A 182 -6.43 -2.82 -4.92
C TYR A 182 -6.05 -3.93 -3.94
N GLY A 183 -4.83 -4.42 -4.05
CA GLY A 183 -4.29 -5.50 -3.22
C GLY A 183 -2.80 -5.34 -2.95
N ASN A 184 -2.36 -4.11 -2.62
CA ASN A 184 -0.96 -3.81 -2.38
C ASN A 184 -0.48 -4.33 -1.01
N GLY A 185 -0.85 -3.65 0.07
CA GLY A 185 -0.54 -4.04 1.44
C GLY A 185 -1.79 -4.11 2.32
N VAL A 186 -1.72 -4.93 3.37
CA VAL A 186 -2.76 -5.04 4.40
C VAL A 186 -2.10 -5.36 5.74
N ALA A 187 -2.70 -4.90 6.83
CA ALA A 187 -2.24 -5.23 8.18
C ALA A 187 -3.39 -5.77 9.03
N ILE A 188 -3.06 -6.66 9.97
CA ILE A 188 -3.95 -7.08 11.06
C ILE A 188 -3.23 -6.85 12.40
N PHE A 189 -3.93 -6.24 13.34
CA PHE A 189 -3.48 -6.04 14.71
C PHE A 189 -4.33 -6.91 15.64
N THR A 190 -3.67 -7.82 16.35
CA THR A 190 -4.30 -8.82 17.22
C THR A 190 -3.26 -9.49 18.10
N ARG A 191 -3.68 -10.08 19.22
CA ARG A 191 -2.87 -10.95 20.07
C ARG A 191 -3.13 -12.43 19.78
N ASP A 192 -4.19 -12.74 19.05
CA ASP A 192 -4.59 -14.09 18.70
C ASP A 192 -3.79 -14.64 17.50
N GLY A 193 -3.14 -15.78 17.72
CA GLY A 193 -2.35 -16.44 16.69
C GLY A 193 -3.20 -17.11 15.61
N ASP A 194 -4.42 -17.55 15.94
CA ASP A 194 -5.33 -18.15 14.99
C ASP A 194 -5.83 -17.09 14.00
N ALA A 195 -6.44 -16.01 14.49
CA ALA A 195 -6.88 -14.89 13.67
C ALA A 195 -5.78 -14.32 12.76
N ALA A 196 -4.56 -14.18 13.28
CA ALA A 196 -3.42 -13.69 12.50
C ALA A 196 -3.03 -14.63 11.36
N ARG A 197 -2.91 -15.94 11.64
CA ARG A 197 -2.56 -16.96 10.64
C ARG A 197 -3.64 -17.10 9.59
N GLU A 198 -4.88 -17.18 10.03
CA GLU A 198 -6.07 -17.30 9.19
C GLU A 198 -6.12 -16.11 8.22
N PHE A 199 -6.02 -14.89 8.75
CA PHE A 199 -6.10 -13.66 7.95
C PHE A 199 -5.01 -13.62 6.90
N ALA A 200 -3.76 -13.88 7.30
CA ALA A 200 -2.63 -13.87 6.38
C ALA A 200 -2.72 -14.96 5.30
N SER A 201 -3.42 -16.07 5.58
CA SER A 201 -3.60 -17.15 4.62
C SER A 201 -4.72 -16.89 3.60
N ARG A 202 -5.78 -16.17 3.98
CA ARG A 202 -6.97 -15.97 3.13
C ARG A 202 -7.06 -14.62 2.46
N VAL A 203 -6.45 -13.58 3.03
CA VAL A 203 -6.58 -12.22 2.49
C VAL A 203 -6.00 -12.16 1.06
N ASN A 204 -6.77 -11.61 0.13
CA ASN A 204 -6.37 -11.52 -1.28
C ASN A 204 -5.51 -10.26 -1.54
N VAL A 205 -4.34 -10.17 -0.90
CA VAL A 205 -3.43 -9.01 -0.92
C VAL A 205 -1.97 -9.49 -0.92
N GLY A 206 -1.09 -8.79 -1.65
CA GLY A 206 0.28 -9.26 -1.90
C GLY A 206 1.25 -9.13 -0.72
N MET A 207 1.05 -8.14 0.16
CA MET A 207 1.92 -7.91 1.33
C MET A 207 1.08 -7.83 2.60
N VAL A 208 1.36 -8.70 3.57
CA VAL A 208 0.57 -8.84 4.80
C VAL A 208 1.45 -8.54 6.03
N GLY A 209 0.98 -7.65 6.90
CA GLY A 209 1.59 -7.34 8.18
C GLY A 209 0.77 -7.87 9.34
N ILE A 210 1.42 -8.53 10.30
CA ILE A 210 0.83 -8.93 11.59
C ILE A 210 1.46 -8.03 12.65
N ASN A 211 0.66 -7.13 13.24
CA ASN A 211 1.12 -6.07 14.13
C ASN A 211 2.20 -5.15 13.49
N VAL A 212 2.22 -5.06 12.16
CA VAL A 212 3.12 -4.22 11.36
C VAL A 212 2.26 -3.45 10.35
N PRO A 213 2.15 -2.11 10.45
CA PRO A 213 1.20 -1.34 9.64
C PRO A 213 1.65 -1.17 8.19
N ILE A 214 2.97 -1.13 7.96
CA ILE A 214 3.60 -0.98 6.65
C ILE A 214 4.46 -2.23 6.41
N PRO A 215 3.90 -3.32 5.87
CA PRO A 215 4.63 -4.57 5.66
C PRO A 215 5.47 -4.52 4.37
N VAL A 216 6.30 -3.48 4.22
CA VAL A 216 7.23 -3.38 3.09
C VAL A 216 8.34 -4.41 3.29
N PRO A 217 8.54 -5.34 2.34
CA PRO A 217 9.60 -6.33 2.45
C PRO A 217 10.99 -5.66 2.43
N VAL A 218 11.93 -6.25 3.16
CA VAL A 218 13.35 -5.85 3.07
C VAL A 218 13.93 -6.28 1.72
N SER A 219 15.00 -5.61 1.28
CA SER A 219 15.48 -5.63 -0.12
C SER A 219 15.86 -7.00 -0.69
N TYR A 220 16.13 -7.98 0.17
CA TYR A 220 16.42 -9.37 -0.23
C TYR A 220 15.18 -10.27 -0.37
N TYR A 221 14.00 -9.81 0.08
CA TYR A 221 12.70 -10.34 -0.35
C TYR A 221 12.19 -9.57 -1.58
N THR A 222 10.90 -9.58 -1.88
CA THR A 222 10.36 -8.97 -3.11
C THR A 222 9.12 -8.13 -2.83
N PHE A 223 8.96 -6.97 -3.47
CA PHE A 223 7.75 -6.14 -3.38
C PHE A 223 6.81 -6.38 -4.55
N GLY A 224 5.55 -6.65 -4.25
CA GLY A 224 4.51 -6.67 -5.26
C GLY A 224 3.13 -6.81 -4.66
N GLY A 225 2.23 -5.94 -5.09
CA GLY A 225 0.81 -6.06 -4.83
C GLY A 225 0.14 -7.06 -5.77
N TRP A 226 -1.04 -7.51 -5.38
CA TRP A 226 -1.95 -8.32 -6.20
C TRP A 226 -3.07 -7.46 -6.80
N LYS A 227 -3.95 -8.09 -7.58
CA LYS A 227 -5.10 -7.44 -8.23
C LYS A 227 -4.65 -6.24 -9.09
N ARG A 228 -5.29 -5.07 -8.99
CA ARG A 228 -4.89 -3.90 -9.78
C ARG A 228 -3.65 -3.16 -9.25
N SER A 229 -3.02 -3.66 -8.19
CA SER A 229 -1.79 -3.08 -7.62
C SER A 229 -0.51 -3.63 -8.25
N GLY A 230 -0.57 -4.71 -9.04
CA GLY A 230 0.58 -5.28 -9.73
C GLY A 230 0.20 -5.94 -11.06
N PHE A 231 1.03 -5.76 -12.09
CA PHE A 231 0.88 -6.38 -13.40
C PHE A 231 2.22 -6.99 -13.83
N GLY A 232 2.22 -8.29 -14.12
CA GLY A 232 3.42 -9.07 -14.38
C GLY A 232 3.54 -10.27 -13.44
N ASP A 233 4.51 -11.14 -13.72
CA ASP A 233 4.75 -12.40 -13.01
C ASP A 233 5.93 -12.32 -12.03
N LEU A 234 6.67 -11.21 -12.03
CA LEU A 234 7.84 -11.00 -11.18
C LEU A 234 7.73 -9.68 -10.41
N ASN A 235 8.10 -9.76 -9.14
CA ASN A 235 8.06 -8.64 -8.21
C ASN A 235 9.30 -7.73 -8.31
N GLN A 236 9.24 -6.58 -7.63
CA GLN A 236 10.33 -5.62 -7.55
C GLN A 236 11.39 -6.07 -6.54
N TYR A 237 12.66 -5.72 -6.83
CA TYR A 237 13.87 -6.07 -6.09
C TYR A 237 13.99 -7.58 -5.78
N GLY A 238 14.93 -7.97 -4.90
CA GLY A 238 15.14 -9.38 -4.54
C GLY A 238 15.44 -10.32 -5.71
N PRO A 239 15.23 -11.64 -5.50
CA PRO A 239 15.46 -12.66 -6.52
C PRO A 239 14.65 -12.46 -7.80
N ASP A 240 13.44 -11.92 -7.69
CA ASP A 240 12.56 -11.69 -8.84
C ASP A 240 13.09 -10.62 -9.78
N SER A 241 13.70 -9.55 -9.25
CA SER A 241 14.35 -8.56 -10.11
C SER A 241 15.47 -9.15 -10.96
N ILE A 242 16.26 -10.08 -10.41
CA ILE A 242 17.32 -10.78 -11.16
C ILE A 242 16.71 -11.63 -12.26
N ARG A 243 15.62 -12.36 -11.96
CA ARG A 243 14.88 -13.14 -12.96
C ARG A 243 14.24 -12.26 -14.04
N PHE A 244 13.83 -11.04 -13.70
CA PHE A 244 13.21 -10.09 -14.64
C PHE A 244 14.23 -9.54 -15.62
N TYR A 245 15.42 -9.16 -15.13
CA TYR A 245 16.49 -8.56 -15.91
C TYR A 245 17.42 -9.56 -16.62
N THR A 246 17.24 -10.86 -16.41
CA THR A 246 18.02 -11.91 -17.09
C THR A 246 17.15 -12.80 -17.99
N LYS A 247 17.79 -13.55 -18.88
CA LYS A 247 17.15 -14.57 -19.72
C LYS A 247 17.86 -15.90 -19.51
N THR A 248 17.10 -16.95 -19.26
CA THR A 248 17.63 -18.30 -19.09
C THR A 248 18.18 -18.83 -20.40
N LYS A 249 19.41 -19.36 -20.37
CA LYS A 249 20.03 -20.13 -21.46
C LYS A 249 20.41 -21.50 -20.93
N THR A 250 19.91 -22.55 -21.57
CA THR A 250 20.24 -23.95 -21.24
C THR A 250 21.21 -24.48 -22.28
N VAL A 251 22.37 -24.99 -21.84
CA VAL A 251 23.40 -25.56 -22.71
C VAL A 251 23.53 -27.05 -22.38
N MET A 252 23.27 -27.90 -23.36
CA MET A 252 23.57 -29.32 -23.30
C MET A 252 24.76 -29.60 -24.22
N ALA A 253 25.85 -30.11 -23.66
CA ALA A 253 27.05 -30.41 -24.40
C ALA A 253 27.45 -31.88 -24.18
N ARG A 254 27.71 -32.57 -25.29
CA ARG A 254 28.34 -33.90 -25.31
C ARG A 254 29.54 -33.82 -26.24
N TRP A 255 30.66 -34.36 -25.80
CA TRP A 255 31.88 -34.44 -26.61
C TRP A 255 32.08 -35.91 -27.05
N PRO A 256 32.14 -36.22 -28.36
CA PRO A 256 32.64 -37.51 -28.82
C PRO A 256 34.15 -37.62 -28.56
N SER A 257 34.70 -38.84 -28.52
CA SER A 257 36.16 -39.06 -28.53
C SER A 257 36.77 -38.47 -29.82
N GLY A 258 37.77 -37.60 -29.68
CA GLY A 258 38.42 -36.84 -30.78
C GLY A 258 39.60 -35.98 -30.26
N VAL A 259 40.38 -35.41 -31.18
CA VAL A 259 41.84 -35.13 -31.00
C VAL A 259 42.27 -34.39 -29.73
N LYS A 260 42.74 -35.18 -28.77
CA LYS A 260 43.88 -34.82 -27.90
C LYS A 260 45.21 -34.78 -28.68
N GLU A 261 45.28 -35.35 -29.89
CA GLU A 261 46.49 -35.47 -30.72
C GLU A 261 46.32 -34.87 -32.13
N GLY A 262 46.57 -33.57 -32.30
CA GLY A 262 46.93 -32.97 -33.59
C GLY A 262 45.82 -32.84 -34.65
N ALA A 263 46.20 -32.35 -35.83
CA ALA A 263 45.28 -32.14 -36.96
C ALA A 263 45.18 -33.41 -37.83
N GLU A 264 43.98 -33.97 -37.97
CA GLU A 264 43.68 -35.02 -38.95
C GLU A 264 43.42 -34.38 -40.33
N PHE A 265 44.29 -34.69 -41.30
CA PHE A 265 44.21 -34.23 -42.69
C PHE A 265 43.72 -35.32 -43.67
N ALA A 266 43.31 -36.48 -43.16
CA ALA A 266 42.80 -37.57 -43.98
C ALA A 266 41.27 -37.45 -44.14
N PHE A 267 40.79 -37.48 -45.39
CA PHE A 267 39.36 -37.62 -45.66
C PHE A 267 38.90 -39.03 -45.27
N PRO A 268 37.81 -39.20 -44.48
CA PRO A 268 37.31 -40.51 -44.12
C PRO A 268 36.79 -41.24 -45.37
N THR A 269 37.38 -42.39 -45.69
CA THR A 269 36.93 -43.29 -46.76
C THR A 269 36.37 -44.57 -46.17
N SER A 270 35.31 -44.45 -45.38
CA SER A 270 34.25 -45.46 -45.14
C SER A 270 33.29 -44.95 -44.08
#